data_AF-A0A955ISA2-F1
#
_entry.id   AF-A0A955ISA2-F1
#
_cell.length_a   1.000
_cell.length_b   1.000
_cell.length_c   1.000
_cell.angle_alpha   90.00
_cell.angle_beta   90.00
_cell.angle_gamma   90.00
#
_symmetry.space_group_name_H-M   'P 1'
#
loop_
_entity.id
_entity.type
_entity.pdbx_description
1 polymer ?
#
loop_
_entity_poly.entity_id
_entity_poly.type
_entity_poly.pdbx_seq_one_letter_code
_entity_poly.pdbx_strand_id
1 'polypeptide(L)'
;MPINQFSSSRRMLPVALTSLVVLSVLPARFNGWVSWFAGLTDALLTPVSDPAAWVSRWMVPAATGPHDPEIVERLRAERDQFERMWLAERERRRELERFVTENDEDARWTIAQVVGVGADLSSGLLKVRAGSADGVVVDSVATFNSNELVGRVVETLAKTCYVQPITDARAGRLEG
;
A
#
# COMPACT_ATOMS: atom_id res chain seq x y z
N MET A 1 -6.52 -8.93 61.07
CA MET A 1 -5.58 -8.56 59.99
C MET A 1 -6.22 -7.48 59.14
N PRO A 2 -5.87 -6.19 59.31
CA PRO A 2 -6.37 -5.13 58.44
C PRO A 2 -5.48 -4.99 57.19
N ILE A 3 -6.08 -5.09 56.02
CA ILE A 3 -5.42 -4.83 54.73
C ILE A 3 -5.36 -3.32 54.54
N ASN A 4 -4.15 -2.78 54.55
CA ASN A 4 -3.82 -1.37 54.46
C ASN A 4 -4.09 -0.87 53.02
N GLN A 5 -5.32 -0.44 52.73
CA GLN A 5 -5.66 0.33 51.53
C GLN A 5 -5.61 1.83 51.86
N PHE A 6 -5.33 2.68 50.87
CA PHE A 6 -5.36 4.16 50.93
C PHE A 6 -4.06 4.94 51.23
N SER A 7 -2.93 4.60 50.59
CA SER A 7 -1.82 5.58 50.46
C SER A 7 -1.27 5.82 49.04
N SER A 8 -1.72 5.07 48.02
CA SER A 8 -1.14 5.17 46.67
C SER A 8 -1.95 5.96 45.63
N SER A 9 -3.15 6.48 45.94
CA SER A 9 -3.98 7.16 44.92
C SER A 9 -3.36 8.43 44.35
N ARG A 10 -2.58 9.20 45.13
CA ARG A 10 -1.89 10.41 44.64
C ARG A 10 -0.69 10.13 43.73
N ARG A 11 -0.10 8.94 43.80
CA ARG A 11 1.03 8.52 42.95
C ARG A 11 0.58 7.71 41.74
N MET A 12 -0.59 7.09 41.80
CA MET A 12 -1.16 6.35 40.67
C MET A 12 -1.64 7.26 39.53
N LEU A 13 -2.14 8.45 39.85
CA LEU A 13 -2.64 9.41 38.86
C LEU A 13 -1.55 9.87 37.87
N PRO A 14 -0.37 10.37 38.30
CA PRO A 14 0.67 10.75 37.36
C PRO A 14 1.24 9.56 36.58
N VAL A 15 1.30 8.36 37.18
CA VAL A 15 1.76 7.13 36.53
C VAL A 15 0.79 6.70 35.42
N ALA A 16 -0.52 6.76 35.67
CA ALA A 16 -1.53 6.48 34.65
C ALA A 16 -1.52 7.53 33.53
N LEU A 17 -1.29 8.81 33.86
CA LEU A 17 -1.22 9.88 32.86
C LEU A 17 0.02 9.73 31.97
N THR A 18 1.18 9.43 32.57
CA THR A 18 2.42 9.22 31.81
C THR A 18 2.38 7.96 30.97
N SER A 19 1.79 6.87 31.46
CA SER A 19 1.62 5.66 30.64
C SER A 19 0.71 5.91 29.44
N LEU A 20 -0.38 6.66 29.61
CA LEU A 20 -1.29 7.02 28.53
C LEU A 20 -0.61 7.86 27.44
N VAL A 21 0.19 8.85 27.84
CA VAL A 21 0.96 9.69 26.90
C VAL A 21 2.01 8.87 26.16
N VAL A 22 2.72 7.98 26.87
CA VAL A 22 3.72 7.10 26.25
C VAL A 22 3.08 6.14 25.25
N LEU A 23 1.94 5.52 25.60
CA LEU A 23 1.20 4.65 24.65
C LEU A 23 0.66 5.42 23.44
N SER A 24 0.28 6.70 23.59
CA SER A 24 -0.24 7.51 22.48
C SER A 24 0.81 7.87 21.43
N VAL A 25 2.09 7.95 21.82
CA VAL A 25 3.19 8.33 20.93
C VAL A 25 3.92 7.09 20.38
N LEU A 26 3.65 5.89 20.93
CA LEU A 26 4.22 4.67 20.42
C LEU A 26 3.71 4.37 19.00
N PRO A 27 4.60 4.08 18.03
CA PRO A 27 4.18 3.86 16.66
C PRO A 27 3.33 2.58 16.54
N ALA A 28 2.20 2.67 15.84
CA ALA A 28 1.19 1.61 15.68
C ALA A 28 1.75 0.24 15.24
N ARG A 29 2.98 0.20 14.68
CA ARG A 29 3.71 -1.03 14.35
C ARG A 29 4.00 -1.96 15.54
N PHE A 30 4.02 -1.45 16.77
CA PHE A 30 4.19 -2.28 17.97
C PHE A 30 2.85 -2.69 18.63
N ASN A 31 1.72 -2.16 18.16
CA ASN A 31 0.37 -2.50 18.65
C ASN A 31 -0.24 -3.74 17.98
N GLY A 32 0.57 -4.53 17.26
CA GLY A 32 0.10 -5.79 16.65
C GLY A 32 -0.45 -6.80 17.67
N TRP A 33 -0.10 -6.68 18.95
CA TRP A 33 -0.64 -7.52 20.03
C TRP A 33 -2.00 -7.03 20.58
N VAL A 34 -2.36 -5.77 20.34
CA VAL A 34 -3.65 -5.18 20.76
C VAL A 34 -4.77 -5.54 19.79
N SER A 35 -4.46 -5.91 18.54
CA SER A 35 -5.46 -6.36 17.55
C SER A 35 -6.21 -7.62 18.01
N TRP A 36 -5.55 -8.50 18.79
CA TRP A 36 -6.19 -9.68 19.35
C TRP A 36 -7.25 -9.33 20.41
N PHE A 37 -7.01 -8.28 21.22
CA PHE A 37 -8.02 -7.75 22.14
C PHE A 37 -9.13 -6.99 21.42
N ALA A 38 -8.81 -6.28 20.33
CA ALA A 38 -9.81 -5.61 19.51
C ALA A 38 -10.84 -6.59 18.95
N GLY A 39 -10.41 -7.79 18.53
CA GLY A 39 -11.31 -8.87 18.10
C GLY A 39 -12.19 -9.43 19.23
N LEU A 40 -11.70 -9.43 20.47
CA LEU A 40 -12.49 -9.86 21.64
C LEU A 40 -13.53 -8.80 22.04
N THR A 41 -13.20 -7.50 21.95
CA THR A 41 -14.16 -6.42 22.14
C THR A 41 -15.20 -6.38 21.04
N ASP A 42 -14.81 -6.62 19.78
CA ASP A 42 -15.77 -6.76 18.68
C ASP A 42 -16.67 -7.99 18.88
N ALA A 43 -16.14 -9.14 19.31
CA ALA A 43 -16.94 -10.34 19.57
C ALA A 43 -17.93 -10.18 20.76
N LEU A 44 -17.61 -9.30 21.73
CA LEU A 44 -18.49 -8.98 22.87
C LEU A 44 -19.50 -7.86 22.55
N LEU A 45 -19.18 -6.94 21.64
CA LEU A 45 -20.06 -5.83 21.25
C LEU A 45 -20.97 -6.16 20.06
N THR A 46 -20.57 -7.09 19.20
CA THR A 46 -21.37 -7.56 18.05
C THR A 46 -22.74 -8.15 18.41
N PRO A 47 -22.97 -8.87 19.53
CA PRO A 47 -24.32 -9.37 19.83
C PRO A 47 -25.29 -8.29 20.33
N VAL A 48 -24.82 -7.06 20.63
CA VAL A 48 -25.69 -5.97 21.12
C VAL A 48 -26.17 -5.05 19.99
N SER A 49 -25.53 -5.07 18.83
CA SER A 49 -25.89 -4.21 17.70
C SER A 49 -27.21 -4.64 17.04
N ASP A 50 -27.47 -5.95 16.98
CA ASP A 50 -28.70 -6.50 16.39
C ASP A 50 -29.99 -6.17 17.17
N PRO A 51 -30.08 -6.31 18.51
CA PRO A 51 -31.29 -5.91 19.22
C PRO A 51 -31.51 -4.39 19.18
N ALA A 52 -30.44 -3.57 19.15
CA ALA A 52 -30.57 -2.13 18.98
C ALA A 52 -31.15 -1.75 17.61
N ALA A 53 -30.77 -2.47 16.54
CA ALA A 53 -31.35 -2.30 15.21
C ALA A 53 -32.82 -2.76 15.14
N TRP A 54 -33.20 -3.80 15.88
CA TRP A 54 -34.58 -4.27 15.96
C TRP A 54 -35.48 -3.29 16.74
N VAL A 55 -35.00 -2.80 17.88
CA VAL A 55 -35.70 -1.81 18.71
C VAL A 55 -35.80 -0.45 18.01
N SER A 56 -34.75 -0.01 17.29
CA SER A 56 -34.80 1.23 16.51
C SER A 56 -35.75 1.12 15.32
N ARG A 57 -35.81 -0.03 14.63
CA ARG A 57 -36.83 -0.30 13.59
C ARG A 57 -38.26 -0.30 14.13
N TRP A 58 -38.44 -0.63 15.41
CA TRP A 58 -39.76 -0.62 16.04
C TRP A 58 -40.17 0.77 16.54
N MET A 59 -39.20 1.59 16.96
CA MET A 59 -39.43 2.97 17.40
C MET A 59 -39.46 4.01 16.28
N VAL A 60 -38.81 3.76 15.15
CA VAL A 60 -38.91 4.62 13.96
C VAL A 60 -40.19 4.22 13.22
N PRO A 61 -41.22 5.08 13.16
CA PRO A 61 -42.36 4.83 12.30
C PRO A 61 -41.82 4.71 10.88
N ALA A 62 -42.13 3.62 10.19
CA ALA A 62 -41.84 3.52 8.75
C ALA A 62 -42.37 4.80 8.13
N ALA A 63 -41.49 5.63 7.57
CA ALA A 63 -41.87 6.92 6.98
C ALA A 63 -42.90 6.65 5.89
N THR A 64 -44.17 6.69 6.26
CA THR A 64 -45.34 6.46 5.42
C THR A 64 -45.80 7.80 4.87
N GLY A 65 -44.84 8.67 4.54
CA GLY A 65 -45.10 9.79 3.65
C GLY A 65 -45.08 9.26 2.22
N PRO A 66 -45.98 9.73 1.33
CA PRO A 66 -45.83 9.48 -0.10
C PRO A 66 -44.43 9.98 -0.47
N HIS A 67 -43.51 9.07 -0.74
CA HIS A 67 -42.24 9.47 -1.31
C HIS A 67 -42.59 10.05 -2.66
N ASP A 68 -42.31 11.34 -2.84
CA ASP A 68 -42.52 12.01 -4.10
C ASP A 68 -41.93 11.13 -5.21
N PRO A 69 -42.75 10.61 -6.13
CA PRO A 69 -42.30 9.67 -7.15
C PRO A 69 -41.13 10.25 -7.96
N GLU A 70 -41.06 11.57 -8.10
CA GLU A 70 -39.94 12.27 -8.75
C GLU A 70 -38.62 12.10 -7.99
N ILE A 71 -38.65 12.20 -6.65
CA ILE A 71 -37.47 12.00 -5.80
C ILE A 71 -37.01 10.55 -5.87
N VAL A 72 -37.95 9.59 -5.88
CA VAL A 72 -37.62 8.17 -5.96
C VAL A 72 -36.99 7.82 -7.31
N GLU A 73 -37.52 8.35 -8.41
CA GLU A 73 -36.95 8.15 -9.74
C GLU A 73 -35.57 8.79 -9.87
N ARG A 74 -35.38 9.99 -9.33
CA ARG A 74 -34.08 10.65 -9.30
C ARG A 74 -33.04 9.83 -8.52
N LEU A 75 -33.39 9.35 -7.33
CA LEU A 75 -32.49 8.53 -6.52
C LEU A 75 -32.14 7.20 -7.20
N ARG A 76 -33.09 6.60 -7.93
CA ARG A 76 -32.82 5.41 -8.75
C ARG A 76 -31.86 5.72 -9.89
N ALA A 77 -32.06 6.83 -10.60
CA ALA A 77 -31.18 7.25 -11.69
C ALA A 77 -29.76 7.54 -11.18
N GLU A 78 -29.62 8.19 -10.03
CA GLU A 78 -28.32 8.45 -9.39
C GLU A 78 -27.65 7.13 -8.96
N ARG A 79 -28.38 6.21 -8.31
CA ARG A 79 -27.86 4.88 -7.96
C ARG A 79 -27.35 4.13 -9.19
N ASP A 80 -28.15 4.08 -10.25
CA ASP A 80 -27.79 3.36 -11.47
C ASP A 80 -26.58 4.00 -12.18
N GLN A 81 -26.42 5.32 -12.07
CA GLN A 81 -25.23 6.02 -12.56
C GLN A 81 -23.98 5.63 -11.76
N PHE A 82 -24.05 5.63 -10.43
CA PHE A 82 -22.94 5.22 -9.58
C PHE A 82 -22.56 3.75 -9.79
N GLU A 83 -23.56 2.87 -9.93
CA GLU A 83 -23.33 1.46 -10.21
C GLU A 83 -22.55 1.26 -11.53
N ARG A 84 -22.96 1.96 -12.60
CA ARG A 84 -22.24 1.92 -13.88
C ARG A 84 -20.79 2.41 -13.76
N MET A 85 -20.57 3.53 -13.09
CA MET A 85 -19.22 4.07 -12.88
C MET A 85 -18.34 3.11 -12.07
N TRP A 86 -18.90 2.52 -11.00
CA TRP A 86 -18.20 1.58 -10.16
C TRP A 86 -17.81 0.30 -10.91
N LEU A 87 -18.71 -0.26 -11.72
CA LEU A 87 -18.43 -1.44 -12.52
C LEU A 87 -17.35 -1.17 -13.57
N ALA A 88 -17.38 -0.01 -14.23
CA ALA A 88 -16.35 0.39 -15.19
C ALA A 88 -14.97 0.52 -14.54
N GLU A 89 -14.89 1.18 -13.38
CA GLU A 89 -13.63 1.37 -12.66
C GLU A 89 -13.08 0.04 -12.12
N ARG A 90 -13.96 -0.85 -11.65
CA ARG A 90 -13.59 -2.19 -11.20
C ARG A 90 -12.99 -3.03 -12.32
N GLU A 91 -13.54 -2.95 -13.53
CA GLU A 91 -12.99 -3.70 -14.67
C GLU A 91 -11.63 -3.13 -15.09
N ARG A 92 -11.49 -1.80 -15.11
CA ARG A 92 -10.20 -1.16 -15.38
C ARG A 92 -9.11 -1.56 -14.37
N ARG A 93 -9.45 -1.65 -13.08
CA ARG A 93 -8.51 -2.15 -12.07
C ARG A 93 -8.12 -3.59 -12.30
N ARG A 94 -9.07 -4.46 -12.64
CA ARG A 94 -8.77 -5.88 -12.95
C ARG A 94 -7.85 -6.02 -14.14
N GLU A 95 -8.06 -5.24 -15.20
CA GLU A 95 -7.18 -5.24 -16.37
C GLU A 95 -5.75 -4.83 -15.98
N LEU A 96 -5.62 -3.78 -15.16
CA LEU A 96 -4.33 -3.32 -14.68
C LEU A 96 -3.65 -4.37 -13.78
N GLU A 97 -4.41 -4.99 -12.87
CA GLU A 97 -3.91 -6.07 -12.01
C GLU A 97 -3.45 -7.28 -12.83
N ARG A 98 -4.20 -7.69 -13.87
CA ARG A 98 -3.77 -8.76 -14.78
C ARG A 98 -2.45 -8.43 -15.47
N PHE A 99 -2.32 -7.20 -15.97
CA PHE A 99 -1.10 -6.76 -16.63
C PHE A 99 0.10 -6.78 -15.68
N VAL A 100 -0.09 -6.34 -14.43
CA VAL A 100 0.98 -6.39 -13.42
C VAL A 100 1.34 -7.83 -13.09
N THR A 101 0.37 -8.70 -12.81
CA THR A 101 0.64 -10.11 -12.44
C THR A 101 1.33 -10.88 -13.56
N GLU A 102 0.98 -10.67 -14.83
CA GLU A 102 1.59 -11.36 -15.96
C GLU A 102 3.07 -10.94 -16.19
N ASN A 103 3.48 -9.76 -15.72
CA ASN A 103 4.84 -9.24 -15.91
C ASN A 103 5.77 -9.42 -14.70
N ASP A 104 5.26 -9.84 -13.54
CA ASP A 104 5.99 -9.74 -12.25
C ASP A 104 6.54 -11.09 -11.73
N GLU A 105 6.24 -12.23 -12.38
CA GLU A 105 6.58 -13.54 -11.79
C GLU A 105 8.09 -13.87 -11.76
N ASP A 106 8.94 -13.22 -12.58
CA ASP A 106 10.39 -13.50 -12.63
C ASP A 106 11.31 -12.26 -12.58
N ALA A 107 10.75 -11.05 -12.46
CA ALA A 107 11.53 -9.81 -12.50
C ALA A 107 12.20 -9.52 -11.14
N ARG A 108 13.49 -9.84 -11.00
CA ARG A 108 14.28 -9.47 -9.82
C ARG A 108 14.81 -8.03 -9.96
N TRP A 109 14.21 -7.11 -9.20
CA TRP A 109 14.62 -5.72 -9.17
C TRP A 109 15.82 -5.49 -8.23
N THR A 110 16.90 -4.91 -8.74
CA THR A 110 18.06 -4.47 -7.95
C THR A 110 18.24 -2.96 -8.09
N ILE A 111 18.09 -2.22 -6.98
CA ILE A 111 18.26 -0.76 -6.96
C ILE A 111 19.76 -0.44 -6.84
N ALA A 112 20.28 0.38 -7.75
CA ALA A 112 21.68 0.78 -7.73
C ALA A 112 21.92 2.20 -8.24
N GLN A 113 23.03 2.78 -7.80
CA GLN A 113 23.42 4.15 -8.16
C GLN A 113 24.40 4.16 -9.33
N VAL A 114 24.25 5.14 -10.22
CA VAL A 114 25.23 5.44 -11.28
C VAL A 114 26.47 6.04 -10.63
N VAL A 115 27.62 5.41 -10.83
CA VAL A 115 28.92 5.81 -10.24
C VAL A 115 29.70 6.73 -11.17
N GLY A 116 29.41 6.70 -12.47
CA GLY A 116 30.01 7.59 -13.45
C GLY A 116 29.70 7.18 -14.87
N VAL A 117 30.19 7.99 -15.82
CA VAL A 117 30.26 7.63 -17.24
C VAL A 117 31.54 6.81 -17.43
N GLY A 118 31.51 5.79 -18.29
CA GLY A 118 32.63 4.89 -18.55
C GLY A 118 33.92 5.67 -18.85
N ALA A 119 35.07 5.09 -18.44
CA ALA A 119 36.38 5.72 -18.59
C ALA A 119 36.73 6.02 -20.07
N ASP A 120 36.10 5.30 -20.99
CA ASP A 120 36.13 5.61 -22.41
C ASP A 120 34.98 6.56 -22.76
N LEU A 121 35.28 7.87 -22.78
CA LEU A 121 34.36 8.95 -23.14
C LEU A 121 33.71 8.76 -24.52
N SER A 122 34.32 7.94 -25.41
CA SER A 122 33.77 7.64 -26.73
C SER A 122 32.69 6.56 -26.73
N SER A 123 32.61 5.77 -25.65
CA SER A 123 31.70 4.61 -25.56
C SER A 123 30.28 4.97 -25.13
N GLY A 124 30.09 6.12 -24.46
CA GLY A 124 28.76 6.54 -23.98
C GLY A 124 28.15 5.65 -22.90
N LEU A 125 28.90 4.67 -22.37
CA LEU A 125 28.39 3.71 -21.38
C LEU A 125 28.27 4.33 -20.00
N LEU A 126 27.22 3.97 -19.26
CA LEU A 126 27.01 4.36 -17.86
C LEU A 126 27.51 3.24 -16.94
N LYS A 127 28.34 3.59 -15.96
CA LYS A 127 28.84 2.66 -14.95
C LYS A 127 27.93 2.70 -13.71
N VAL A 128 27.38 1.56 -13.34
CA VAL A 128 26.44 1.41 -12.22
C VAL A 128 27.08 0.55 -11.11
N ARG A 129 26.79 0.86 -9.84
CA ARG A 129 27.22 0.07 -8.66
C ARG A 129 26.31 -1.13 -8.42
N ALA A 130 26.19 -1.98 -9.42
CA ALA A 130 25.53 -3.29 -9.31
C ALA A 130 26.28 -4.26 -10.21
N GLY A 131 26.59 -5.44 -9.71
CA GLY A 131 27.32 -6.45 -10.45
C GLY A 131 26.63 -7.81 -10.44
N SER A 132 27.36 -8.82 -10.92
CA SER A 132 26.90 -10.21 -10.90
C SER A 132 26.70 -10.74 -9.48
N ALA A 133 27.42 -10.20 -8.48
CA ALA A 133 27.19 -10.51 -7.07
C ALA A 133 25.81 -10.02 -6.58
N ASP A 134 25.25 -8.99 -7.22
CA ASP A 134 23.92 -8.44 -6.92
C ASP A 134 22.83 -9.05 -7.82
N GLY A 135 23.18 -10.09 -8.59
CA GLY A 135 22.26 -10.79 -9.48
C GLY A 135 22.02 -10.12 -10.83
N VAL A 136 22.80 -9.09 -11.19
CA VAL A 136 22.69 -8.44 -12.51
C VAL A 136 23.26 -9.36 -13.58
N VAL A 137 22.53 -9.55 -14.68
CA VAL A 137 22.96 -10.37 -15.83
C VAL A 137 23.17 -9.46 -17.04
N VAL A 138 23.99 -9.90 -17.99
CA VAL A 138 24.06 -9.23 -19.31
C VAL A 138 22.66 -9.23 -19.95
N ASP A 139 22.34 -8.20 -20.72
CA ASP A 139 21.02 -7.92 -21.30
C ASP A 139 19.92 -7.56 -20.29
N SER A 140 20.23 -7.45 -19.00
CA SER A 140 19.29 -6.88 -18.03
C SER A 140 18.93 -5.44 -18.38
N VAL A 141 17.68 -5.07 -18.12
CA VAL A 141 17.14 -3.75 -18.42
C VAL A 141 17.35 -2.81 -17.25
N ALA A 142 17.86 -1.60 -17.53
CA ALA A 142 17.99 -0.54 -16.55
C ALA A 142 16.83 0.45 -16.69
N THR A 143 16.11 0.68 -15.59
CA THR A 143 15.02 1.66 -15.52
C THR A 143 15.28 2.74 -14.48
N PHE A 144 14.77 3.94 -14.72
CA PHE A 144 14.72 5.05 -13.77
C PHE A 144 13.33 5.12 -13.15
N ASN A 145 13.25 5.20 -11.82
CA ASN A 145 11.98 5.20 -11.06
C ASN A 145 11.00 4.08 -11.47
N SER A 146 11.52 2.91 -11.85
CA SER A 146 10.77 1.72 -12.28
C SER A 146 9.94 1.85 -13.56
N ASN A 147 9.80 3.05 -14.14
CA ASN A 147 8.89 3.30 -15.27
C ASN A 147 9.59 3.86 -16.53
N GLU A 148 10.81 4.36 -16.43
CA GLU A 148 11.52 4.95 -17.57
C GLU A 148 12.68 4.07 -17.98
N LEU A 149 12.64 3.55 -19.21
CA LEU A 149 13.71 2.74 -19.78
C LEU A 149 14.95 3.61 -20.04
N VAL A 150 16.03 3.35 -19.32
CA VAL A 150 17.29 4.11 -19.47
C VAL A 150 18.22 3.42 -20.45
N GLY A 151 18.30 2.09 -20.41
CA GLY A 151 19.24 1.34 -21.22
C GLY A 151 19.31 -0.14 -20.91
N ARG A 152 20.32 -0.80 -21.47
CA ARG A 152 20.56 -2.25 -21.30
C ARG A 152 21.97 -2.52 -20.80
N VAL A 153 22.12 -3.50 -19.91
CA VAL A 153 23.42 -3.95 -19.42
C VAL A 153 24.18 -4.68 -20.54
N VAL A 154 25.34 -4.16 -20.92
CA VAL A 154 26.20 -4.76 -21.96
C VAL A 154 27.30 -5.61 -21.35
N GLU A 155 27.78 -5.22 -20.17
CA GLU A 155 28.86 -5.92 -19.48
C GLU A 155 28.62 -5.90 -17.97
N THR A 156 28.88 -7.02 -17.31
CA THR A 156 28.74 -7.18 -15.86
C THR A 156 30.05 -7.65 -15.23
N LEU A 157 30.51 -6.91 -14.22
CA LEU A 157 31.61 -7.27 -13.33
C LEU A 157 31.06 -7.68 -11.96
N ALA A 158 31.94 -8.08 -11.02
CA ALA A 158 31.51 -8.57 -9.71
C ALA A 158 30.67 -7.56 -8.89
N LYS A 159 30.99 -6.26 -8.93
CA LYS A 159 30.32 -5.20 -8.14
C LYS A 159 29.81 -4.01 -8.96
N THR A 160 30.02 -4.05 -10.27
CA THR A 160 29.67 -2.95 -11.18
C THR A 160 29.26 -3.51 -12.52
N CYS A 161 28.42 -2.79 -13.24
CA CYS A 161 28.01 -3.13 -14.60
C CYS A 161 28.06 -1.87 -15.47
N TYR A 162 28.10 -2.09 -16.78
CA TYR A 162 28.05 -1.06 -17.79
C TYR A 162 26.72 -1.16 -18.53
N VAL A 163 25.99 -0.05 -18.51
CA VAL A 163 24.68 0.11 -19.16
C VAL A 163 24.86 0.97 -20.39
N GLN A 164 24.40 0.48 -21.54
CA GLN A 164 24.29 1.28 -22.75
C GLN A 164 22.96 2.04 -22.74
N PRO A 165 23.00 3.38 -22.73
CA PRO A 165 21.79 4.20 -22.76
C PRO A 165 21.02 4.01 -24.08
N ILE A 166 19.70 4.12 -24.03
CA ILE A 166 18.86 4.13 -25.24
C ILE A 166 19.11 5.37 -26.12
N THR A 167 19.71 6.41 -25.55
CA THR A 167 20.07 7.65 -26.26
C THR A 167 21.34 7.52 -27.11
N ASP A 168 22.10 6.43 -26.96
CA ASP A 168 23.27 6.17 -27.79
C ASP A 168 22.84 5.71 -29.19
N ALA A 169 23.47 6.24 -30.24
CA ALA A 169 23.19 5.87 -31.63
C ALA A 169 23.49 4.38 -31.93
N ARG A 170 24.27 3.72 -31.05
CA ARG A 170 24.56 2.28 -31.12
C ARG A 170 23.57 1.41 -30.35
N ALA A 171 22.55 2.02 -29.70
CA ALA A 171 21.49 1.28 -29.06
C ALA A 171 20.67 0.54 -30.13
N GLY A 172 20.89 -0.76 -30.26
CA GLY A 172 20.08 -1.64 -31.10
C GLY A 172 18.62 -1.72 -30.60
N ARG A 173 17.78 -2.45 -31.34
CA ARG A 173 16.39 -2.70 -30.91
C ARG A 173 16.38 -3.44 -29.57
N LEU A 174 15.65 -2.91 -28.60
CA LEU A 174 15.40 -3.59 -27.32
C LEU A 174 14.24 -4.56 -27.55
N GLU A 175 14.53 -5.85 -27.48
CA GLU A 175 13.53 -6.91 -27.39
C GLU A 175 13.32 -7.15 -25.90
N GLY A 176 12.10 -6.88 -25.43
CA GLY A 176 11.65 -7.09 -24.06
C GLY A 176 10.55 -8.13 -24.05
#